data_AF-A0A7W0MID2-F1
#
_entry.id   AF-A0A7W0MID2-F1
#
_cell.length_a   1.000
_cell.length_b   1.000
_cell.length_c   1.000
_cell.angle_alpha   90.00
_cell.angle_beta   90.00
_cell.angle_gamma   90.00
#
_symmetry.space_group_name_H-M   'P 1'
#
loop_
_entity.id
_entity.type
_entity.pdbx_description
1 polymer ?
#
loop_
_entity_poly.entity_id
_entity_poly.type
_entity_poly.pdbx_seq_one_letter_code
_entity_poly.pdbx_strand_id
1 'polypeptide(L)'
;MTGLTSDDTLLRQAAFAVEFTGRQEFRARYDALPLPAYVNALFQTAEIGGLTSITRQDGTPLTRAQLADGSRSRAAILREIAEGREVAAQFFNRAFVATQYFGYLRRDPEEPGYSQWVALLDANPRNFRELVNGFVNSTEYRLRFGRP
;
A
#
# COMPACT_ATOMS: atom_id res chain seq x y z
N MET A 1 -4.88 15.83 25.06
CA MET A 1 -4.20 15.20 23.91
C MET A 1 -3.97 13.74 24.29
N THR A 2 -5.00 12.90 24.14
CA THR A 2 -5.01 11.52 24.64
C THR A 2 -4.32 10.61 23.62
N GLY A 3 -3.17 10.07 24.01
CA GLY A 3 -2.38 9.15 23.20
C GLY A 3 -3.20 7.93 22.81
N LEU A 4 -3.19 7.61 21.52
CA LEU A 4 -3.75 6.40 20.95
C LEU A 4 -2.95 5.21 21.50
N THR A 5 -3.58 4.32 22.25
CA THR A 5 -2.96 3.04 22.61
C THR A 5 -2.88 2.16 21.35
N SER A 6 -2.00 1.16 21.36
CA SER A 6 -1.93 0.18 20.25
C SER A 6 -3.26 -0.52 20.03
N ASP A 7 -4.00 -0.80 21.11
CA ASP A 7 -5.30 -1.46 21.08
C ASP A 7 -6.37 -0.60 20.38
N ASP A 8 -6.42 0.70 20.67
CA ASP A 8 -7.32 1.64 19.99
C ASP A 8 -7.04 1.71 18.48
N THR A 9 -5.77 1.60 18.10
CA THR A 9 -5.35 1.61 16.70
C THR A 9 -5.84 0.35 15.98
N LEU A 10 -5.66 -0.83 16.59
CA LEU A 10 -6.11 -2.11 16.02
C LEU A 10 -7.63 -2.16 15.86
N LEU A 11 -8.39 -1.63 16.83
CA LEU A 11 -9.84 -1.55 16.76
C LEU A 11 -10.31 -0.68 15.58
N ARG A 12 -9.67 0.48 15.39
CA ARG A 12 -10.00 1.38 14.27
C ARG A 12 -9.67 0.79 12.91
N GLN A 13 -8.55 0.07 12.79
CA GLN A 13 -8.20 -0.65 11.56
C GLN A 13 -9.23 -1.72 11.21
N ALA A 14 -9.67 -2.50 12.20
CA ALA A 14 -10.71 -3.50 12.01
C ALA A 14 -12.04 -2.87 11.58
N ALA A 15 -12.47 -1.78 12.23
CA ALA A 15 -13.68 -1.06 11.87
C ALA A 15 -13.62 -0.49 10.45
N PHE A 16 -12.49 0.12 10.08
CA PHE A 16 -12.27 0.63 8.73
C PHE A 16 -12.35 -0.48 7.67
N ALA A 17 -11.75 -1.64 7.91
CA ALA A 17 -11.83 -2.77 6.98
C ALA A 17 -13.28 -3.23 6.78
N VAL A 18 -14.08 -3.28 7.85
CA VAL A 18 -15.52 -3.60 7.76
C VAL A 18 -16.26 -2.57 6.92
N GLU A 19 -16.08 -1.28 7.21
CA GLU A 19 -16.70 -0.20 6.45
C GLU A 19 -16.30 -0.24 4.96
N PHE A 20 -15.00 -0.41 4.69
CA PHE A 20 -14.46 -0.45 3.35
C PHE A 20 -15.03 -1.61 2.53
N THR A 21 -15.10 -2.81 3.11
CA THR A 21 -15.75 -3.96 2.46
C THR A 21 -17.27 -3.78 2.30
N GLY A 22 -17.88 -2.86 3.03
CA GLY A 22 -19.27 -2.47 2.91
C GLY A 22 -19.59 -1.58 1.70
N ARG A 23 -18.58 -0.97 1.07
CA ARG A 23 -18.77 -0.03 -0.05
C ARG A 23 -19.35 -0.75 -1.27
N GLN A 24 -20.26 -0.08 -1.99
CA GLN A 24 -20.96 -0.65 -3.14
C GLN A 24 -20.00 -1.20 -4.21
N GLU A 25 -18.93 -0.46 -4.53
CA GLU A 25 -17.94 -0.87 -5.53
C GLU A 25 -17.17 -2.13 -5.09
N PHE A 26 -16.82 -2.21 -3.81
CA PHE A 26 -16.14 -3.38 -3.26
C PHE A 26 -17.05 -4.60 -3.35
N ARG A 27 -18.29 -4.47 -2.88
CA ARG A 27 -19.30 -5.51 -2.94
C ARG A 27 -19.56 -5.99 -4.36
N ALA A 28 -19.75 -5.07 -5.30
CA ALA A 28 -19.98 -5.39 -6.71
C ALA A 28 -18.83 -6.24 -7.30
N ARG A 29 -17.59 -5.99 -6.90
CA ARG A 29 -16.42 -6.72 -7.40
C ARG A 29 -16.22 -8.08 -6.72
N TYR A 30 -16.50 -8.18 -5.42
CA TYR A 30 -16.03 -9.30 -4.62
C TYR A 30 -17.14 -10.18 -4.04
N ASP A 31 -18.38 -9.72 -3.88
CA ASP A 31 -19.46 -10.46 -3.19
C ASP A 31 -19.82 -11.77 -3.88
N ALA A 32 -19.83 -11.80 -5.21
CA ALA A 32 -20.11 -13.02 -5.96
C ALA A 32 -19.00 -14.08 -5.92
N LEU A 33 -17.80 -13.76 -5.42
CA LEU A 33 -16.66 -14.68 -5.45
C LEU A 33 -16.71 -15.70 -4.30
N PRO A 34 -16.49 -17.01 -4.55
CA PRO A 34 -16.24 -17.94 -3.45
C PRO A 34 -14.94 -17.57 -2.71
N LEU A 35 -14.81 -17.94 -1.43
CA LEU A 35 -13.69 -17.53 -0.57
C LEU A 35 -12.29 -17.72 -1.21
N PRO A 36 -11.94 -18.87 -1.81
CA PRO A 36 -10.65 -19.03 -2.49
C PRO A 36 -10.46 -18.05 -3.66
N ALA A 37 -11.50 -17.80 -4.45
CA ALA A 37 -11.45 -16.84 -5.55
C ALA A 37 -11.36 -15.39 -5.04
N TYR A 38 -12.02 -15.07 -3.93
CA TYR A 38 -11.90 -13.79 -3.24
C TYR A 38 -10.46 -13.52 -2.78
N VAL A 39 -9.84 -14.47 -2.08
CA VAL A 39 -8.43 -14.38 -1.66
C VAL A 39 -7.51 -14.20 -2.87
N ASN A 40 -7.71 -14.99 -3.93
CA ASN A 40 -6.91 -14.86 -5.15
C ASN A 40 -7.07 -13.49 -5.81
N ALA A 41 -8.30 -12.97 -5.90
CA ALA A 41 -8.58 -11.66 -6.46
C ALA A 41 -7.94 -10.54 -5.63
N LEU A 42 -7.90 -10.66 -4.30
CA LEU A 42 -7.21 -9.70 -3.44
C LEU A 42 -5.70 -9.71 -3.65
N PHE A 43 -5.06 -10.89 -3.77
CA PHE A 43 -3.63 -10.96 -4.09
C PHE A 43 -3.30 -10.33 -5.45
N GLN A 44 -4.15 -10.56 -6.47
CA GLN A 44 -4.01 -9.91 -7.78
C GLN A 44 -4.17 -8.39 -7.68
N THR A 45 -5.16 -7.92 -6.91
CA THR A 45 -5.41 -6.49 -6.69
C THR A 45 -4.24 -5.82 -5.96
N ALA A 46 -3.62 -6.53 -5.03
CA ALA A 46 -2.43 -6.08 -4.31
C ALA A 46 -1.12 -6.29 -5.10
N GLU A 47 -1.20 -6.69 -6.37
CA GLU A 47 -0.06 -6.93 -7.27
C GLU A 47 0.94 -7.98 -6.76
N ILE A 48 0.53 -8.82 -5.81
CA ILE A 48 1.30 -9.95 -5.28
C ILE A 48 0.74 -11.28 -5.79
N GLY A 49 0.10 -11.26 -6.96
CA GLY A 49 -0.63 -12.38 -7.55
C GLY A 49 0.21 -13.66 -7.74
N GLY A 50 1.53 -13.54 -7.85
CA GLY A 50 2.47 -14.67 -7.96
C GLY A 50 2.82 -15.34 -6.62
N LEU A 51 2.47 -14.75 -5.48
CA LEU A 51 2.81 -15.29 -4.15
C LEU A 51 1.73 -16.24 -3.63
N THR A 52 2.12 -17.27 -2.88
CA THR A 52 1.20 -18.25 -2.27
C THR A 52 0.86 -17.94 -0.82
N SER A 53 1.59 -17.03 -0.19
CA SER A 53 1.37 -16.56 1.18
C SER A 53 1.76 -15.09 1.32
N ILE A 54 1.29 -14.49 2.41
CA ILE A 54 1.82 -13.25 2.97
C ILE A 54 2.45 -13.53 4.33
N THR A 55 3.26 -12.60 4.82
CA THR A 55 3.87 -12.64 6.14
C THR A 55 3.32 -11.50 6.97
N ARG A 56 2.77 -11.82 8.15
CA ARG A 56 2.33 -10.83 9.12
C ARG A 56 3.51 -10.01 9.66
N GLN A 57 3.20 -8.89 10.30
CA GLN A 57 4.23 -8.04 10.92
C GLN A 57 5.01 -8.74 12.03
N ASP A 58 4.44 -9.74 12.69
CA ASP A 58 5.11 -10.60 13.69
C ASP A 58 6.00 -11.69 13.06
N GLY A 59 6.02 -11.83 11.73
CA GLY A 59 6.79 -12.84 11.02
C GLY A 59 6.03 -14.14 10.73
N THR A 60 4.79 -14.28 11.20
CA THR A 60 3.96 -15.46 10.95
C THR A 60 3.52 -15.52 9.48
N PRO A 61 3.82 -16.59 8.73
CA PRO A 61 3.31 -16.76 7.38
C PRO A 61 1.83 -17.17 7.40
N LEU A 62 1.07 -16.66 6.43
CA LEU A 62 -0.33 -17.00 6.22
C LEU A 62 -0.56 -17.31 4.75
N THR A 63 -0.87 -18.57 4.46
CA THR A 63 -1.10 -19.06 3.09
C THR A 63 -2.47 -18.67 2.57
N ARG A 64 -2.64 -18.65 1.24
CA ARG A 64 -3.96 -18.43 0.62
C ARG A 64 -5.01 -19.45 1.08
N ALA A 65 -4.61 -20.70 1.30
CA ALA A 65 -5.49 -21.75 1.80
C ALA A 65 -5.96 -21.46 3.23
N GLN A 66 -5.05 -21.03 4.11
CA GLN A 66 -5.39 -20.62 5.48
C GLN A 66 -6.29 -19.37 5.49
N LEU A 67 -6.06 -18.42 4.59
CA LEU A 67 -6.96 -17.25 4.44
C LEU A 67 -8.36 -17.65 3.97
N ALA A 68 -8.48 -18.71 3.19
CA ALA A 68 -9.74 -19.17 2.60
C ALA A 68 -10.45 -20.29 3.38
N ASP A 69 -9.97 -20.65 4.58
CA ASP A 69 -10.48 -21.78 5.38
C ASP A 69 -11.86 -21.55 6.01
N GLY A 70 -12.41 -20.33 5.89
CA GLY A 70 -13.70 -19.95 6.46
C GLY A 70 -13.67 -19.54 7.93
N SER A 71 -12.49 -19.54 8.58
CA SER A 71 -12.33 -19.11 9.98
C SER A 71 -12.35 -17.59 10.16
N ARG A 72 -12.30 -16.82 9.06
CA ARG A 72 -12.21 -15.35 9.05
C ARG A 72 -13.32 -14.74 8.22
N SER A 73 -13.77 -13.56 8.63
CA SER A 73 -14.63 -12.74 7.78
C SER A 73 -13.85 -12.20 6.58
N ARG A 74 -14.55 -11.81 5.52
CA ARG A 74 -13.93 -11.18 4.33
C ARG A 74 -13.17 -9.91 4.67
N ALA A 75 -13.71 -9.08 5.57
CA ALA A 75 -13.03 -7.88 6.06
C ALA A 75 -11.72 -8.22 6.79
N ALA A 76 -11.71 -9.27 7.61
CA ALA A 76 -10.50 -9.74 8.28
C ALA A 76 -9.47 -10.28 7.28
N ILE A 77 -9.90 -11.02 6.26
CA ILE A 77 -9.03 -11.50 5.16
C ILE A 77 -8.39 -10.31 4.42
N LEU A 78 -9.19 -9.32 4.03
CA LEU A 78 -8.70 -8.11 3.37
C LEU A 78 -7.64 -7.42 4.23
N ARG A 79 -7.90 -7.25 5.53
CA ARG A 79 -6.98 -6.61 6.47
C ARG A 79 -5.66 -7.38 6.59
N GLU A 80 -5.72 -8.70 6.78
CA GLU A 80 -4.53 -9.55 6.88
C GLU A 80 -3.65 -9.39 5.64
N ILE A 81 -4.23 -9.43 4.44
CA ILE A 81 -3.49 -9.24 3.18
C ILE A 81 -2.92 -7.82 3.09
N ALA A 82 -3.73 -6.79 3.36
CA ALA A 82 -3.32 -5.38 3.25
C ALA A 82 -2.19 -5.00 4.21
N GLU A 83 -2.16 -5.61 5.40
CA GLU A 83 -1.13 -5.41 6.42
C GLU A 83 0.08 -6.36 6.26
N GLY A 84 0.05 -7.25 5.27
CA GLY A 84 1.14 -8.17 4.96
C GLY A 84 2.42 -7.45 4.52
N ARG A 85 3.58 -7.97 4.93
CA ARG A 85 4.89 -7.37 4.61
C ARG A 85 5.13 -7.23 3.11
N GLU A 86 4.62 -8.16 2.32
CA GLU A 86 4.77 -8.20 0.87
C GLU A 86 3.96 -7.09 0.19
N VAL A 87 2.76 -6.82 0.69
CA VAL A 87 1.95 -5.68 0.23
C VAL A 87 2.62 -4.37 0.63
N ALA A 88 3.10 -4.27 1.87
CA ALA A 88 3.86 -3.10 2.31
C ALA A 88 5.08 -2.85 1.41
N ALA A 89 5.86 -3.89 1.11
CA ALA A 89 7.02 -3.79 0.22
C ALA A 89 6.62 -3.40 -1.21
N GLN A 90 5.54 -3.97 -1.75
CA GLN A 90 5.04 -3.69 -3.10
C GLN A 90 4.68 -2.21 -3.31
N PHE A 91 4.12 -1.57 -2.29
CA PHE A 91 3.63 -0.20 -2.39
C PHE A 91 4.54 0.84 -1.71
N PHE A 92 5.60 0.42 -1.01
CA PHE A 92 6.47 1.34 -0.25
C PHE A 92 7.11 2.41 -1.14
N ASN A 93 7.81 2.01 -2.20
CA ASN A 93 8.51 2.94 -3.08
C ASN A 93 7.53 3.89 -3.79
N ARG A 94 6.39 3.36 -4.26
CA ARG A 94 5.30 4.14 -4.86
C ARG A 94 4.77 5.21 -3.92
N ALA A 95 4.40 4.83 -2.70
CA ALA A 95 3.92 5.74 -1.67
C ALA A 95 5.00 6.76 -1.27
N PHE A 96 6.26 6.34 -1.18
CA PHE A 96 7.38 7.21 -0.85
C PHE A 96 7.60 8.29 -1.92
N VAL A 97 7.62 7.92 -3.20
CA VAL A 97 7.74 8.86 -4.33
C VAL A 97 6.58 9.84 -4.34
N ALA A 98 5.33 9.36 -4.21
CA ALA A 98 4.15 10.22 -4.17
C ALA A 98 4.22 11.25 -3.00
N THR A 99 4.71 10.82 -1.84
CA THR A 99 4.92 11.71 -0.69
C THR A 99 5.94 12.80 -1.00
N GLN A 100 6.99 12.52 -1.79
CA GLN A 100 7.95 13.56 -2.20
C GLN A 100 7.33 14.59 -3.14
N TYR A 101 6.48 14.18 -4.09
CA TYR A 101 5.71 15.11 -4.93
C TYR A 101 4.83 16.04 -4.09
N PHE A 102 4.08 15.49 -3.13
CA PHE A 102 3.23 16.30 -2.25
C PHE A 102 4.05 17.23 -1.35
N GLY A 103 5.16 16.74 -0.77
CA GLY A 103 6.01 17.50 0.14
C GLY A 103 6.75 18.65 -0.56
N TYR A 104 7.40 18.37 -1.69
CA TYR A 104 8.26 19.34 -2.38
C TYR A 104 7.50 20.20 -3.40
N LEU A 105 6.57 19.60 -4.14
CA LEU A 105 5.90 20.27 -5.27
C LEU A 105 4.46 20.67 -4.97
N ARG A 106 3.84 20.12 -3.92
CA ARG A 106 2.42 20.32 -3.54
C ARG A 106 1.46 20.10 -4.71
N ARG A 107 1.72 19.07 -5.51
CA ARG A 107 0.87 18.66 -6.63
C ARG A 107 0.85 17.15 -6.76
N ASP A 108 -0.15 16.65 -7.48
CA ASP A 108 -0.23 15.23 -7.81
C ASP A 108 0.98 14.80 -8.67
N PRO A 109 1.45 13.55 -8.52
CA PRO A 109 2.46 12.99 -9.39
C PRO A 109 1.96 12.95 -10.83
N GLU A 110 2.81 13.36 -11.77
CA GLU A 110 2.58 13.23 -13.20
C GLU A 110 3.34 12.02 -13.77
N GLU A 111 2.71 11.31 -14.69
CA GLU A 111 3.43 10.43 -15.61
C GLU A 111 4.09 11.27 -16.71
N PRO A 112 5.32 10.94 -17.17
CA PRO A 112 6.13 9.74 -16.89
C PRO A 112 7.10 9.86 -15.70
N GLY A 113 7.16 11.02 -15.04
CA GLY A 113 8.14 11.28 -13.97
C GLY A 113 7.96 10.36 -12.76
N TYR A 114 6.72 10.09 -12.37
CA TYR A 114 6.40 9.19 -11.27
C TYR A 114 6.91 7.76 -11.50
N SER A 115 6.58 7.14 -12.64
CA SER A 115 7.01 5.77 -12.95
C SER A 115 8.53 5.62 -13.06
N GLN A 116 9.24 6.63 -13.57
CA GLN A 116 10.71 6.62 -13.61
C GLN A 116 11.33 6.59 -12.21
N TRP A 117 10.82 7.43 -11.28
CA TRP A 117 11.33 7.46 -9.91
C TRP A 117 11.05 6.16 -9.14
N VAL A 118 9.87 5.58 -9.35
CA VAL A 118 9.52 4.28 -8.77
C VAL A 118 10.48 3.20 -9.29
N ALA A 119 10.68 3.10 -10.61
CA ALA A 119 11.59 2.13 -11.20
C ALA A 119 13.04 2.29 -10.72
N LEU A 120 13.49 3.53 -10.51
CA LEU A 120 14.82 3.83 -10.00
C LEU A 120 15.01 3.36 -8.54
N LEU A 121 14.00 3.54 -7.68
CA LEU A 121 14.02 3.04 -6.30
C LEU A 121 13.81 1.53 -6.20
N ASP A 122 13.01 0.94 -7.09
CA ASP A 122 12.84 -0.52 -7.18
C ASP A 122 14.17 -1.19 -7.59
N ALA A 123 14.92 -0.58 -8.51
CA ALA A 123 16.24 -1.06 -8.93
C ALA A 123 17.31 -0.90 -7.85
N ASN A 124 17.28 0.21 -7.10
CA ASN A 124 18.19 0.45 -5.97
C ASN A 124 17.55 1.36 -4.90
N PRO A 125 17.07 0.78 -3.77
CA PRO A 125 16.43 1.55 -2.71
C PRO A 125 17.33 2.61 -2.05
N ARG A 126 18.66 2.56 -2.27
CA ARG A 126 19.61 3.57 -1.73
C ARG A 126 19.63 4.87 -2.54
N ASN A 127 18.96 4.92 -3.69
CA ASN A 127 18.94 6.10 -4.55
C ASN A 127 17.96 7.20 -4.09
N PHE A 128 17.43 7.12 -2.88
CA PHE A 128 16.60 8.18 -2.29
C PHE A 128 17.28 9.55 -2.32
N ARG A 129 18.62 9.59 -2.22
CA ARG A 129 19.41 10.84 -2.33
C ARG A 129 19.35 11.45 -3.73
N GLU A 130 19.38 10.61 -4.77
CA GLU A 130 19.27 11.05 -6.16
C GLU A 130 17.86 11.56 -6.45
N LEU A 131 16.85 10.90 -5.91
CA LEU A 131 15.46 11.34 -6.01
C LEU A 131 15.26 12.71 -5.34
N VAL A 132 15.68 12.88 -4.09
CA VAL A 132 15.58 14.17 -3.38
C VAL A 132 16.38 15.27 -4.10
N ASN A 133 17.57 14.94 -4.62
CA ASN A 133 18.37 15.85 -5.43
C ASN A 133 17.62 16.29 -6.70
N GLY A 134 16.96 15.35 -7.40
CA GLY A 134 16.13 15.63 -8.56
C GLY A 134 14.97 16.60 -8.27
N PHE A 135 14.30 16.45 -7.12
CA PHE A 135 13.24 17.38 -6.69
C PHE A 135 13.81 18.77 -6.35
N VAL A 136 14.86 18.87 -5.53
CA VAL A 136 15.46 20.14 -5.11
C VAL A 136 16.08 20.90 -6.29
N ASN A 137 16.63 20.20 -7.27
CA ASN A 137 17.21 20.80 -8.47
C ASN A 137 16.22 20.91 -9.64
N SER A 138 14.95 20.54 -9.45
CA SER A 138 13.92 20.76 -10.45
C SER A 138 13.74 22.26 -10.71
N THR A 139 13.51 22.61 -11.97
CA THR A 139 13.17 23.99 -12.35
C THR A 139 11.95 24.48 -11.59
N GLU A 140 10.98 23.62 -11.27
CA GLU A 140 9.81 23.98 -10.47
C GLU A 140 10.15 24.33 -9.01
N TYR A 141 11.07 23.61 -8.38
CA TYR A 141 11.53 23.93 -7.03
C TYR A 141 12.29 25.26 -7.02
N ARG A 142 13.20 25.46 -7.98
CA ARG A 142 13.96 26.72 -8.13
C ARG A 142 13.07 27.92 -8.42
N LEU A 143 12.00 27.74 -9.21
CA LEU A 143 11.03 28.78 -9.51
C LEU A 143 10.20 29.16 -8.27
N ARG A 144 10.00 28.24 -7.32
CA ARG A 144 9.21 28.48 -6.10
C ARG A 144 10.03 28.96 -4.90
N PHE A 145 11.22 28.40 -4.68
CA PHE A 145 11.99 28.62 -3.46
C PHE A 145 13.37 29.25 -3.69
N GLY A 146 13.76 29.49 -4.94
CA GLY A 146 15.09 29.96 -5.29
C GLY A 146 16.13 28.84 -5.36
N ARG A 147 17.40 29.18 -5.58
CA ARG A 147 18.51 28.21 -5.57
C ARG A 147 18.87 27.87 -4.11
N PRO A 148 19.24 26.61 -3.81
CA PRO A 148 19.77 26.26 -2.49
C PRO A 148 21.06 27.03 -2.16
#